data_AF-A0A3C2E3W2-F1
#
_entry.id   AF-A0A3C2E3W2-F1
#
_cell.length_a   1.000
_cell.length_b   1.000
_cell.length_c   1.000
_cell.angle_alpha   90.00
_cell.angle_beta   90.00
_cell.angle_gamma   90.00
#
_symmetry.space_group_name_H-M   'P 1'
#
loop_
_entity.id
_entity.type
_entity.pdbx_description
1 polymer ?
#
loop_
_entity_poly.entity_id
_entity_poly.type
_entity_poly.pdbx_seq_one_letter_code
_entity_poly.pdbx_strand_id
1 'polypeptide(L)'
;QTDTPAPEKEWRQSEEDRSKLDGLYECILCACCSTACPSYWWNSEKYLGPAALLQAYRWIEDSRDEMTGDRLDDLNDPFKLYRCHTIMNCAQVCPKDLNPAEAIAGIKRHLAEREA
;
A
#
# COMPACT_ATOMS: atom_id res chain seq x y z
N GLN A 1 11.36 -1.76 -7.87
CA GLN A 1 12.74 -1.25 -7.95
C GLN A 1 13.64 -2.41 -7.63
N THR A 2 14.70 -2.56 -8.43
CA THR A 2 15.66 -3.65 -8.33
C THR A 2 17.06 -3.06 -8.33
N ASP A 3 17.92 -3.54 -7.45
CA ASP A 3 19.35 -3.31 -7.50
C ASP A 3 20.02 -4.33 -8.44
N THR A 4 19.40 -5.50 -8.59
CA THR A 4 19.82 -6.50 -9.58
C THR A 4 19.74 -5.92 -11.01
N PRO A 5 20.77 -6.14 -11.85
CA PRO A 5 20.74 -5.74 -13.25
C PRO A 5 19.54 -6.31 -14.00
N ALA A 6 18.98 -5.52 -14.93
CA ALA A 6 17.86 -5.96 -15.73
C ALA A 6 18.20 -7.24 -16.52
N PRO A 7 17.32 -8.26 -16.52
CA PRO A 7 17.53 -9.48 -17.29
C PRO A 7 17.51 -9.20 -18.80
N GLU A 8 18.03 -10.13 -19.59
CA GLU A 8 18.01 -10.03 -21.07
C GLU A 8 16.58 -10.00 -21.66
N LYS A 9 15.60 -10.50 -20.91
CA LYS A 9 14.16 -10.55 -21.26
C LYS A 9 13.33 -9.88 -20.17
N GLU A 10 12.03 -10.18 -20.09
CA GLU A 10 11.16 -9.72 -19.03
C GLU A 10 11.48 -10.31 -17.65
N TRP A 11 11.15 -9.56 -16.60
CA TRP A 11 11.12 -10.06 -15.22
C TRP A 11 10.08 -11.17 -15.11
N ARG A 12 10.51 -12.34 -14.63
CA ARG A 12 9.60 -13.48 -14.41
C ARG A 12 8.75 -13.23 -13.17
N GLN A 13 7.46 -13.56 -13.28
CA GLN A 13 6.52 -13.52 -12.17
C GLN A 13 5.52 -14.67 -12.36
N SER A 14 5.21 -15.39 -11.28
CA SER A 14 4.20 -16.45 -11.30
C SER A 14 2.79 -15.86 -11.38
N GLU A 15 1.82 -16.64 -11.88
CA GLU A 15 0.41 -16.20 -11.87
C GLU A 15 -0.09 -15.92 -10.45
N GLU A 16 0.34 -16.74 -9.48
CA GLU A 16 0.02 -16.56 -8.06
C GLU A 16 0.56 -15.22 -7.53
N ASP A 17 1.83 -14.90 -7.77
CA ASP A 17 2.41 -13.63 -7.33
C ASP A 17 1.76 -12.43 -8.03
N ARG A 18 1.44 -12.57 -9.33
CA ARG A 18 0.78 -11.50 -10.07
C ARG A 18 -0.63 -11.24 -9.52
N SER A 19 -1.35 -12.28 -9.10
CA SER A 19 -2.71 -12.16 -8.56
C SER A 19 -2.77 -11.36 -7.25
N LYS A 20 -1.69 -11.33 -6.46
CA LYS A 20 -1.58 -10.51 -5.24
C LYS A 20 -1.71 -9.01 -5.51
N LEU A 21 -1.46 -8.58 -6.75
CA LEU A 21 -1.55 -7.18 -7.16
C LEU A 21 -2.96 -6.77 -7.59
N ASP A 22 -3.86 -7.72 -7.83
CA ASP A 22 -5.24 -7.43 -8.23
C ASP A 22 -5.97 -6.70 -7.09
N GLY A 23 -6.66 -5.62 -7.45
CA GLY A 23 -7.25 -4.69 -6.49
C GLY A 23 -6.29 -3.60 -5.98
N LEU A 24 -5.01 -3.62 -6.37
CA LEU A 24 -4.01 -2.62 -5.97
C LEU A 24 -3.59 -1.71 -7.14
N TYR A 25 -3.29 -2.26 -8.32
CA TYR A 25 -2.80 -1.46 -9.45
C TYR A 25 -3.92 -0.72 -10.21
N GLU A 26 -5.18 -1.09 -10.00
CA GLU A 26 -6.37 -0.49 -10.63
C GLU A 26 -6.73 0.87 -10.05
N CYS A 27 -6.01 1.32 -9.01
CA CYS A 27 -6.18 2.64 -8.42
C CYS A 27 -5.90 3.74 -9.46
N ILE A 28 -6.90 4.60 -9.66
CA ILE A 28 -6.84 5.70 -10.63
C ILE A 28 -6.34 7.03 -10.02
N LEU A 29 -5.78 7.00 -8.80
CA LEU A 29 -5.25 8.17 -8.10
C LEU A 29 -6.23 9.35 -7.96
N CYS A 30 -7.54 9.09 -7.91
CA CYS A 30 -8.58 10.12 -7.79
C CYS A 30 -8.68 10.80 -6.40
N ALA A 31 -7.97 10.27 -5.40
CA ALA A 31 -7.97 10.73 -4.01
C ALA A 31 -9.33 10.66 -3.25
N CYS A 32 -10.41 10.13 -3.83
CA CYS A 32 -11.72 9.98 -3.16
C CYS A 32 -11.60 9.29 -1.79
N CYS A 33 -10.80 8.23 -1.70
CA CYS A 33 -10.59 7.51 -0.45
C CYS A 33 -9.86 8.36 0.61
N SER A 34 -8.89 9.19 0.20
CA SER A 34 -8.14 10.05 1.12
C SER A 34 -9.00 11.22 1.61
N THR A 35 -9.76 11.84 0.70
CA THR A 35 -10.65 12.97 1.06
C THR A 35 -11.90 12.51 1.81
N ALA A 36 -12.22 11.22 1.86
CA ALA A 36 -13.27 10.68 2.73
C ALA A 36 -12.76 10.21 4.10
N CYS A 37 -11.44 10.16 4.33
CA CYS A 37 -10.87 9.63 5.56
C CYS A 37 -10.75 10.72 6.65
N PRO A 38 -11.47 10.61 7.80
CA PRO A 38 -11.40 11.62 8.85
C PRO A 38 -10.00 11.82 9.42
N SER A 39 -9.20 10.75 9.52
CA SER A 39 -7.83 10.87 10.02
C SER A 39 -6.95 11.71 9.08
N TYR A 40 -7.19 11.61 7.77
CA TYR A 40 -6.50 12.41 6.77
C TYR A 40 -6.91 13.88 6.82
N TRP A 41 -8.17 14.20 7.14
CA TRP A 41 -8.61 15.59 7.32
C TRP A 41 -7.81 16.33 8.39
N TRP A 42 -7.48 15.63 9.48
CA TRP A 42 -6.81 16.23 10.64
C TRP A 42 -5.28 16.14 10.59
N ASN A 43 -4.72 15.22 9.80
CA ASN A 43 -3.29 14.91 9.81
C ASN A 43 -2.67 14.80 8.41
N SER A 44 -3.23 15.45 7.39
CA SER A 44 -2.79 15.30 5.99
C SER A 44 -1.30 15.63 5.74
N GLU A 45 -0.67 16.43 6.59
CA GLU A 45 0.76 16.75 6.49
C GLU A 45 1.68 15.59 6.93
N LYS A 46 1.17 14.64 7.72
CA LYS A 46 1.98 13.56 8.31
C LYS A 46 1.45 12.16 8.02
N TYR A 47 0.13 12.00 7.98
CA TYR A 47 -0.52 10.75 7.59
C TYR A 47 -0.57 10.68 6.07
N LEU A 48 0.01 9.63 5.48
CA LEU A 48 0.11 9.48 4.03
C LEU A 48 -1.27 9.32 3.37
N GLY A 49 -2.23 8.77 4.09
CA GLY A 49 -3.59 8.57 3.59
C GLY A 49 -3.75 7.25 2.80
N PRO A 50 -5.01 6.83 2.62
CA PRO A 50 -5.32 5.52 2.04
C PRO A 50 -4.89 5.35 0.58
N ALA A 51 -4.93 6.39 -0.25
CA ALA A 51 -4.48 6.28 -1.64
C ALA A 51 -2.98 5.95 -1.74
N ALA A 52 -2.15 6.67 -0.98
CA ALA A 52 -0.70 6.48 -0.95
C ALA A 52 -0.34 5.12 -0.34
N LEU A 53 -0.99 4.74 0.76
CA LEU A 53 -0.73 3.46 1.42
C LEU A 53 -1.17 2.25 0.58
N LEU A 54 -2.26 2.35 -0.19
CA LEU A 54 -2.63 1.30 -1.16
C LEU A 54 -1.56 1.14 -2.25
N GLN A 55 -1.02 2.25 -2.76
CA GLN A 55 0.07 2.19 -3.74
C GLN A 55 1.39 1.70 -3.16
N ALA A 56 1.68 2.01 -1.89
CA ALA A 56 2.84 1.47 -1.21
C ALA A 56 2.70 -0.05 -1.04
N TYR A 57 1.52 -0.52 -0.64
CA TYR A 57 1.23 -1.95 -0.49
C TYR A 57 1.37 -2.70 -1.82
N ARG A 58 0.92 -2.10 -2.94
CA ARG A 58 1.14 -2.63 -4.29
C ARG A 58 2.60 -2.99 -4.55
N TRP A 59 3.55 -2.15 -4.12
CA TRP A 59 4.97 -2.42 -4.30
C TRP A 59 5.53 -3.42 -3.29
N ILE A 60 5.04 -3.41 -2.05
CA ILE A 60 5.44 -4.36 -1.00
C ILE A 60 5.06 -5.81 -1.39
N GLU A 61 3.93 -5.99 -2.08
CA GLU A 61 3.46 -7.31 -2.54
C GLU A 61 3.99 -7.72 -3.92
N ASP A 62 4.65 -6.83 -4.67
CA ASP A 62 5.16 -7.16 -5.99
C ASP A 62 6.44 -7.99 -5.87
N SER A 63 6.38 -9.28 -6.23
CA SER A 63 7.51 -10.21 -6.11
C SER A 63 8.76 -9.82 -6.91
N ARG A 64 8.65 -8.82 -7.79
CA ARG A 64 9.75 -8.26 -8.58
C ARG A 64 10.42 -7.06 -7.91
N ASP A 65 9.88 -6.55 -6.80
CA ASP A 65 10.45 -5.42 -6.06
C ASP A 65 11.44 -5.95 -5.01
N GLU A 66 12.66 -5.42 -5.02
CA GLU A 66 13.73 -5.79 -4.07
C GLU A 66 13.80 -4.83 -2.87
N MET A 67 12.96 -3.78 -2.84
CA MET A 67 13.02 -2.70 -1.86
C MET A 67 11.95 -2.83 -0.76
N THR A 68 11.37 -4.01 -0.60
CA THR A 68 10.34 -4.29 0.43
C THR A 68 10.85 -3.97 1.84
N GLY A 69 12.13 -4.21 2.12
CA GLY A 69 12.87 -3.75 3.30
C GLY A 69 12.62 -2.28 3.62
N ASP A 70 13.23 -1.45 2.78
CA ASP A 70 13.27 0.00 2.89
C ASP A 70 11.88 0.65 2.84
N ARG A 71 10.96 0.10 2.03
CA ARG A 71 9.57 0.61 1.97
C ARG A 71 8.85 0.45 3.30
N LEU A 72 8.99 -0.70 3.93
CA LEU A 72 8.36 -0.96 5.22
C LEU A 72 9.01 -0.12 6.32
N ASP A 73 10.33 0.09 6.27
CA ASP A 73 11.04 0.96 7.21
C ASP A 73 10.60 2.43 7.07
N ASP A 74 10.43 2.93 5.85
CA ASP A 74 9.91 4.29 5.62
C ASP A 74 8.49 4.47 6.16
N LEU A 75 7.67 3.42 6.09
CA LEU A 75 6.28 3.41 6.56
C LEU A 75 6.13 3.17 8.05
N ASN A 76 7.16 2.63 8.73
CA ASN A 76 7.13 2.34 10.17
C ASN A 76 7.30 3.62 11.01
N ASP A 77 6.39 4.56 10.80
CA ASP A 77 6.32 5.85 11.49
C ASP A 77 4.93 6.03 12.13
N PRO A 78 4.85 6.55 13.38
CA PRO A 78 3.59 6.72 14.12
C PRO A 78 2.53 7.56 13.39
N PHE A 79 2.94 8.43 12.47
CA PHE A 79 2.04 9.27 11.70
C PHE A 79 1.76 8.71 10.30
N LYS A 80 2.79 8.28 9.57
CA LYS A 80 2.64 7.87 8.16
C LYS A 80 1.65 6.73 7.97
N LEU A 81 1.68 5.72 8.84
CA LEU A 81 0.86 4.51 8.75
C LEU A 81 -0.17 4.40 9.88
N TYR A 82 0.25 4.61 11.12
CA TYR A 82 -0.53 4.25 12.31
C TYR A 82 -1.69 5.21 12.63
N ARG A 83 -1.85 6.30 11.86
CA ARG A 83 -3.05 7.17 11.93
C ARG A 83 -4.26 6.57 11.23
N CYS A 84 -4.15 5.42 10.57
CA CYS A 84 -5.31 4.66 10.14
C CYS A 84 -6.01 4.00 11.35
N HIS A 85 -7.15 4.59 11.75
CA HIS A 85 -8.03 4.12 12.83
C HIS A 85 -9.16 3.21 12.34
N THR A 86 -8.95 2.47 11.23
CA THR A 86 -9.91 1.44 10.76
C THR A 86 -11.35 1.97 10.58
N ILE A 87 -11.50 3.21 10.10
CA ILE A 87 -12.79 3.90 9.92
C ILE A 87 -13.56 3.36 8.69
N MET A 88 -12.87 2.73 7.74
CA MET A 88 -13.44 2.08 6.55
C MET A 88 -14.08 2.97 5.49
N ASN A 89 -14.22 4.29 5.70
CA ASN A 89 -14.70 5.21 4.66
C ASN A 89 -13.96 5.07 3.33
N CYS A 90 -12.64 4.82 3.36
CA CYS A 90 -11.82 4.71 2.16
C CYS A 90 -12.26 3.57 1.21
N ALA A 91 -12.70 2.43 1.75
CA ALA A 91 -13.21 1.32 0.97
C ALA A 91 -14.62 1.61 0.45
N GLN A 92 -15.47 2.23 1.28
CA GLN A 92 -16.86 2.52 0.92
C GLN A 92 -17.01 3.53 -0.23
N VAL A 93 -16.09 4.50 -0.35
CA VAL A 93 -16.18 5.56 -1.36
C VAL A 93 -15.38 5.29 -2.63
N CYS A 94 -14.61 4.19 -2.68
CA CYS A 94 -13.73 3.97 -3.81
C CYS A 94 -14.55 3.75 -5.09
N PRO A 95 -14.44 4.59 -6.12
CA PRO A 95 -15.26 4.46 -7.33
C PRO A 95 -14.84 3.27 -8.22
N LYS A 96 -13.80 2.54 -7.80
CA LYS A 96 -13.25 1.36 -8.45
C LYS A 96 -13.45 0.09 -7.61
N ASP A 97 -14.20 0.19 -6.51
CA ASP A 97 -14.49 -0.90 -5.58
C ASP A 97 -13.22 -1.56 -5.00
N LEU A 98 -12.14 -0.78 -4.87
CA LEU A 98 -10.89 -1.25 -4.26
C LEU A 98 -10.98 -1.16 -2.74
N ASN A 99 -10.12 -1.90 -2.05
CA ASN A 99 -10.09 -1.94 -0.59
C ASN A 99 -8.78 -1.36 0.01
N PRO A 100 -8.62 -0.02 0.07
CA PRO A 100 -7.46 0.59 0.72
C PRO A 100 -7.33 0.23 2.20
N ALA A 101 -8.42 -0.09 2.90
CA ALA A 101 -8.35 -0.43 4.31
C ALA A 101 -7.65 -1.77 4.53
N GLU A 102 -7.95 -2.77 3.70
CA GLU A 102 -7.28 -4.07 3.70
C GLU A 102 -5.80 -3.95 3.32
N ALA A 103 -5.47 -3.14 2.31
CA ALA A 103 -4.08 -2.86 1.98
C ALA A 103 -3.28 -2.25 3.16
N ILE A 104 -3.87 -1.29 3.87
CA ILE A 104 -3.24 -0.71 5.08
C ILE A 104 -3.06 -1.76 6.18
N ALA A 105 -4.04 -2.66 6.35
CA ALA A 105 -3.93 -3.76 7.31
C ALA A 105 -2.82 -4.74 6.91
N GLY A 106 -2.65 -5.03 5.62
CA GLY A 106 -1.56 -5.83 5.07
C GLY A 106 -0.18 -5.26 5.41
N ILE A 107 0.02 -3.95 5.24
CA ILE A 107 1.28 -3.28 5.65
C ILE A 107 1.52 -3.46 7.15
N LYS A 108 0.52 -3.21 8.00
CA LYS A 108 0.65 -3.36 9.46
C LYS A 108 0.98 -4.81 9.85
N ARG A 109 0.41 -5.79 9.16
CA ARG A 109 0.72 -7.21 9.37
C ARG A 109 2.17 -7.52 9.03
N HIS A 110 2.68 -7.07 7.88
CA HIS A 110 4.10 -7.25 7.52
C HIS A 110 5.05 -6.66 8.56
N LEU A 111 4.73 -5.48 9.09
CA LEU A 111 5.53 -4.87 10.17
C LEU A 111 5.47 -5.69 11.46
N ALA A 112 4.29 -6.16 11.86
CA ALA A 112 4.15 -7.00 13.04
C ALA A 112 4.89 -8.35 12.90
N GLU A 113 4.88 -8.95 11.71
CA GLU A 113 5.61 -10.19 11.41
C GLU A 113 7.14 -10.01 11.42
N ARG A 114 7.65 -8.81 11.14
CA ARG A 114 9.09 -8.49 11.25
C ARG A 114 9.57 -8.37 12.69
N GLU A 115 8.69 -8.01 13.62
CA GLU A 115 9.02 -7.81 15.04
C GLU A 115 8.92 -9.12 15.87
N ALA A 116 8.31 -10.17 15.30
CA ALA A 116 8.08 -11.47 15.94
C ALA A 116 9.27 -12.42 15.77
#